data_AF-A0A849U029-F1
#
_entry.id   AF-A0A849U029-F1
#
_cell.length_a   1.000
_cell.length_b   1.000
_cell.length_c   1.000
_cell.angle_alpha   90.00
_cell.angle_beta   90.00
_cell.angle_gamma   90.00
#
_symmetry.space_group_name_H-M   'P 1'
#
loop_
_entity.id
_entity.type
_entity.pdbx_description
1 polymer ?
#
loop_
_entity_poly.entity_id
_entity_poly.type
_entity_poly.pdbx_seq_one_letter_code
_entity_poly.pdbx_strand_id
1 'polypeptide(L)'
;MPKTTAEMARDLARLSSDCSFLLTHLVRQNDGRSGREARQILESILDLAARSANPKLMASQTSWYGTAASKIYNPATGTFNGTQNNLAVCFTESTLAGLKAHRDVFSANYGVAFDRDYLFGEGANPCLNIQESLLKEKILCPGERYPRRIFNFIPAQLHPFVNIIHESFDATHEREWRIARDLRFNYKNLMFVFCPSEQFPRFSRIQSHGRPVLFDLAWLDRI
;
A
#
# COMPACT_ATOMS: atom_id res chain seq x y z
N MET A 1 -6.10 23.81 -17.47
CA MET A 1 -5.11 23.18 -16.57
C MET A 1 -3.75 23.23 -17.24
N PRO A 2 -2.66 23.60 -16.53
CA PRO A 2 -1.33 23.58 -17.12
C PRO A 2 -0.97 22.13 -17.48
N LYS A 3 -0.63 21.88 -18.74
CA LYS A 3 -0.20 20.57 -19.22
C LYS A 3 1.28 20.38 -18.89
N THR A 4 1.57 19.94 -17.68
CA THR A 4 2.90 19.41 -17.34
C THR A 4 3.06 18.05 -18.01
N THR A 5 4.16 17.82 -18.73
CA THR A 5 4.44 16.51 -19.32
C THR A 5 4.81 15.50 -18.22
N ALA A 6 4.61 14.20 -18.47
CA ALA A 6 4.99 13.16 -17.50
C ALA A 6 6.50 13.13 -17.19
N GLU A 7 7.34 13.63 -18.09
CA GLU A 7 8.77 13.80 -17.86
C GLU A 7 9.07 15.00 -16.95
N MET A 8 8.47 16.16 -17.21
CA MET A 8 8.61 17.33 -16.33
C MET A 8 8.07 17.05 -14.92
N ALA A 9 6.99 16.28 -14.80
CA ALA A 9 6.46 15.87 -13.49
C ALA A 9 7.44 14.94 -12.74
N ARG A 10 8.14 14.04 -13.45
CA ARG A 10 9.17 13.17 -12.88
C ARG A 10 10.39 13.94 -12.42
N ASP A 11 10.85 14.90 -13.22
CA ASP A 11 12.00 15.73 -12.85
C ASP A 11 11.68 16.65 -11.65
N LEU A 12 10.48 17.24 -11.61
CA LEU A 12 10.03 18.02 -10.45
C LEU A 12 9.91 17.17 -9.18
N ALA A 13 9.40 15.94 -9.30
CA ALA A 13 9.38 15.01 -8.18
C ALA A 13 10.82 14.72 -7.70
N ARG A 14 11.82 14.67 -8.61
CA ARG A 14 13.21 14.31 -8.26
C ARG A 14 13.89 15.39 -7.45
N LEU A 15 13.44 16.62 -7.66
CA LEU A 15 13.86 17.81 -6.95
C LEU A 15 13.06 18.05 -5.66
N SER A 16 11.96 17.31 -5.45
CA SER A 16 11.11 17.49 -4.27
C SER A 16 11.64 16.68 -3.09
N SER A 17 11.83 17.35 -1.96
CA SER A 17 12.13 16.73 -0.66
C SER A 17 10.92 16.00 -0.05
N ASP A 18 9.73 16.19 -0.62
CA ASP A 18 8.44 15.87 0.02
C ASP A 18 7.74 14.67 -0.66
N CYS A 19 8.44 14.01 -1.57
CA CYS A 19 7.98 12.80 -2.22
C CYS A 19 9.10 11.78 -2.36
N SER A 20 8.71 10.52 -2.49
CA SER A 20 9.65 9.42 -2.62
C SER A 20 9.38 8.69 -3.92
N PHE A 21 10.47 8.31 -4.59
CA PHE A 21 10.43 7.37 -5.72
C PHE A 21 10.23 5.93 -5.27
N LEU A 22 10.28 5.71 -3.96
CA LEU A 22 10.18 4.39 -3.35
C LEU A 22 8.80 4.22 -2.75
N LEU A 23 8.13 3.16 -3.22
CA LEU A 23 6.94 2.64 -2.60
C LEU A 23 7.31 1.37 -1.84
N THR A 24 7.13 1.41 -0.52
CA THR A 24 7.61 0.39 0.39
C THR A 24 6.47 -0.48 0.89
N HIS A 25 6.70 -1.79 0.97
CA HIS A 25 5.82 -2.73 1.65
C HIS A 25 6.59 -3.37 2.80
N LEU A 26 6.42 -2.81 4.00
CA LEU A 26 7.07 -3.34 5.20
C LEU A 26 6.23 -4.47 5.82
N VAL A 27 6.92 -5.51 6.28
CA VAL A 27 6.34 -6.60 7.05
C VAL A 27 6.20 -6.14 8.50
N ARG A 28 4.96 -5.80 8.89
CA ARG A 28 4.63 -5.32 10.23
C ARG A 28 4.85 -6.39 11.30
N GLN A 29 5.35 -5.97 12.46
CA GLN A 29 5.66 -6.84 13.61
C GLN A 29 4.94 -6.45 14.90
N ASN A 30 4.26 -5.31 14.92
CA ASN A 30 3.55 -4.77 16.08
C ASN A 30 2.35 -5.64 16.55
N ASP A 31 1.82 -6.54 15.72
CA ASP A 31 0.69 -7.43 16.09
C ASP A 31 1.14 -8.70 16.85
N GLY A 32 2.26 -8.64 17.58
CA GLY A 32 2.83 -9.79 18.31
C GLY A 32 3.60 -10.78 17.41
N ARG A 33 3.88 -10.42 16.16
CA ARG A 33 4.66 -11.26 15.23
C ARG A 33 6.14 -11.20 15.58
N SER A 34 6.74 -12.38 15.71
CA SER A 34 8.17 -12.55 15.93
C SER A 34 8.98 -12.16 14.68
N GLY A 35 10.26 -11.81 14.88
CA GLY A 35 11.19 -11.60 13.76
C GLY A 35 11.35 -12.83 12.86
N ARG A 36 11.13 -14.04 13.40
CA ARG A 36 11.12 -15.28 12.62
C ARG A 36 9.94 -15.33 11.65
N GLU A 37 8.74 -14.97 12.10
CA GLU A 37 7.55 -14.92 11.25
C GLU A 37 7.67 -13.84 10.19
N ALA A 38 8.17 -12.65 10.56
CA ALA A 38 8.41 -11.57 9.59
C ALA A 38 9.39 -11.99 8.48
N ARG A 39 10.47 -12.69 8.85
CA ARG A 39 11.40 -13.30 7.90
C ARG A 39 10.71 -14.32 6.99
N GLN A 40 9.89 -15.21 7.55
CA GLN A 40 9.15 -16.22 6.77
C GLN A 40 8.17 -15.59 5.79
N ILE A 41 7.52 -14.49 6.19
CA ILE A 41 6.65 -13.71 5.30
C ILE A 41 7.48 -13.14 4.13
N LEU A 42 8.63 -12.52 4.40
CA LEU A 42 9.49 -12.02 3.31
C LEU A 42 9.99 -13.14 2.40
N GLU A 43 10.37 -14.30 2.95
CA GLU A 43 10.76 -15.48 2.16
C GLU A 43 9.63 -15.98 1.26
N SER A 44 8.39 -15.93 1.76
CA SER A 44 7.18 -16.29 0.99
C SER A 44 6.88 -15.26 -0.10
N ILE A 45 6.99 -13.96 0.19
CA ILE A 45 6.82 -12.88 -0.79
C ILE A 45 7.82 -13.03 -1.94
N LEU A 46 9.07 -13.34 -1.59
CA LEU A 46 10.16 -13.54 -2.54
C LEU A 46 10.17 -14.94 -3.15
N ASP A 47 9.30 -15.85 -2.72
CA ASP A 47 9.24 -17.25 -3.19
C ASP A 47 10.62 -17.95 -3.21
N LEU A 48 11.42 -17.75 -2.16
CA LEU A 48 12.80 -18.26 -2.10
C LEU A 48 12.91 -19.80 -2.00
N ALA A 49 11.80 -20.47 -1.69
CA ALA A 49 11.75 -21.93 -1.58
C ALA A 49 11.53 -22.61 -2.94
N ALA A 50 10.95 -21.92 -3.93
CA ALA A 50 10.61 -22.53 -5.22
C ALA A 50 11.77 -22.48 -6.22
N ARG A 51 11.91 -23.55 -7.02
CA ARG A 51 12.89 -23.61 -8.12
C ARG A 51 12.59 -22.64 -9.25
N SER A 52 11.34 -22.22 -9.41
CA SER A 52 10.87 -21.38 -10.52
C SER A 52 10.48 -19.97 -10.09
N ALA A 53 10.93 -19.51 -8.91
CA ALA A 53 10.73 -18.18 -8.32
C ALA A 53 9.59 -17.36 -8.94
N ASN A 54 8.40 -17.43 -8.35
CA ASN A 54 7.24 -16.64 -8.74
C ASN A 54 6.86 -15.70 -7.57
N PRO A 55 7.69 -14.67 -7.31
CA PRO A 55 7.49 -13.80 -6.17
C PRO A 55 6.23 -12.96 -6.34
N LYS A 56 5.51 -12.80 -5.23
CA LYS A 56 4.21 -12.13 -5.22
C LYS A 56 3.90 -11.51 -3.86
N LEU A 57 3.24 -10.37 -3.88
CA LEU A 57 2.53 -9.82 -2.74
C LEU A 57 1.06 -10.23 -2.82
N MET A 58 0.58 -10.90 -1.79
CA MET A 58 -0.83 -11.29 -1.68
C MET A 58 -1.64 -10.08 -1.23
N ALA A 59 -2.74 -9.80 -1.93
CA ALA A 59 -3.71 -8.83 -1.47
C ALA A 59 -4.41 -9.36 -0.21
N SER A 60 -4.61 -8.47 0.75
CA SER A 60 -5.35 -8.76 1.98
C SER A 60 -6.57 -7.87 2.07
N GLN A 61 -7.48 -8.18 3.00
CA GLN A 61 -8.56 -7.26 3.32
C GLN A 61 -7.95 -5.96 3.86
N THR A 62 -8.18 -4.91 3.10
CA THR A 62 -7.75 -3.54 3.39
C THR A 62 -9.02 -2.69 3.46
N SER A 63 -8.89 -1.43 3.87
CA SER A 63 -9.98 -0.44 3.92
C SER A 63 -11.06 -0.68 4.98
N TRP A 64 -11.87 0.37 5.17
CA TRP A 64 -13.09 0.34 5.96
C TRP A 64 -14.14 -0.63 5.41
N TYR A 65 -14.21 -0.86 4.09
CA TYR A 65 -15.11 -1.85 3.49
C TYR A 65 -14.67 -3.29 3.79
N GLY A 66 -13.44 -3.49 4.26
CA GLY A 66 -12.94 -4.74 4.84
C GLY A 66 -13.72 -5.18 6.07
N THR A 67 -14.04 -4.21 6.94
CA THR A 67 -14.58 -4.46 8.28
C THR A 67 -16.04 -4.05 8.42
N ALA A 68 -16.52 -3.14 7.57
CA ALA A 68 -17.89 -2.67 7.57
C ALA A 68 -18.80 -3.64 6.80
N ALA A 69 -19.84 -4.14 7.45
CA ALA A 69 -20.99 -4.79 6.81
C ALA A 69 -21.86 -3.78 6.04
N SER A 70 -21.24 -3.01 5.15
CA SER A 70 -21.84 -1.90 4.43
C SER A 70 -22.71 -2.41 3.29
N LYS A 71 -24.01 -2.10 3.35
CA LYS A 71 -24.95 -2.43 2.27
C LYS A 71 -24.71 -1.49 1.08
N ILE A 72 -24.06 -1.98 0.03
CA ILE A 72 -23.65 -1.16 -1.12
C ILE A 72 -24.81 -1.03 -2.11
N TYR A 73 -25.01 0.16 -2.66
CA TYR A 73 -26.04 0.44 -3.64
C TYR A 73 -25.66 -0.16 -5.00
N ASN A 74 -26.59 -0.92 -5.57
CA ASN A 74 -26.51 -1.45 -6.92
C ASN A 74 -27.40 -0.60 -7.83
N PRO A 75 -26.83 0.23 -8.73
CA PRO A 75 -27.61 1.09 -9.60
C PRO A 75 -28.42 0.31 -10.66
N ALA A 76 -28.01 -0.91 -11.02
CA ALA A 76 -28.71 -1.73 -12.00
C ALA A 76 -30.02 -2.29 -11.45
N THR A 77 -30.07 -2.63 -10.16
CA THR A 77 -31.25 -3.21 -9.50
C THR A 77 -31.99 -2.22 -8.60
N GLY A 78 -31.39 -1.06 -8.30
CA GLY A 78 -31.92 -0.08 -7.34
C GLY A 78 -31.88 -0.54 -5.88
N THR A 79 -31.17 -1.63 -5.56
CA THR A 79 -31.15 -2.26 -4.23
C THR A 79 -29.81 -2.11 -3.54
N PHE A 80 -29.76 -2.33 -2.22
CA PHE A 80 -28.52 -2.30 -1.45
C PHE A 80 -27.90 -3.68 -1.20
N ASN A 81 -27.53 -4.32 -2.30
CA ASN A 81 -26.89 -5.64 -2.34
C ASN A 81 -25.72 -5.65 -3.34
N GLY A 82 -25.10 -4.49 -3.57
CA GLY A 82 -23.93 -4.38 -4.42
C GLY A 82 -22.75 -5.17 -3.88
N THR A 83 -21.91 -5.66 -4.79
CA THR A 83 -20.70 -6.41 -4.45
C THR A 83 -19.69 -5.49 -3.76
N GLN A 84 -18.99 -6.02 -2.75
CA GLN A 84 -17.85 -5.36 -2.13
C GLN A 84 -16.55 -5.88 -2.74
N ASN A 85 -15.57 -5.01 -2.91
CA ASN A 85 -14.19 -5.40 -3.22
C ASN A 85 -13.26 -4.69 -2.24
N ASN A 86 -12.59 -5.41 -1.36
CA ASN A 86 -11.78 -4.81 -0.30
C ASN A 86 -10.35 -5.37 -0.27
N LEU A 87 -9.97 -6.16 -1.27
CA LEU A 87 -8.65 -6.74 -1.34
C LEU A 87 -7.67 -5.78 -2.00
N ALA A 88 -6.56 -5.49 -1.32
CA ALA A 88 -5.46 -4.76 -1.94
C ALA A 88 -4.10 -5.16 -1.35
N VAL A 89 -3.04 -4.91 -2.13
CA VAL A 89 -1.68 -4.78 -1.62
C VAL A 89 -1.42 -3.30 -1.33
N CYS A 90 -1.02 -3.00 -0.10
CA CYS A 90 -0.70 -1.64 0.33
C CYS A 90 0.79 -1.35 0.24
N PHE A 91 1.12 -0.11 -0.09
CA PHE A 91 2.45 0.45 -0.12
C PHE A 91 2.46 1.81 0.57
N THR A 92 3.60 2.17 1.14
CA THR A 92 3.84 3.46 1.75
C THR A 92 4.84 4.23 0.90
N GLU A 93 4.43 5.41 0.44
CA GLU A 93 5.32 6.45 -0.09
C GLU A 93 5.76 7.35 1.07
N SER A 94 7.06 7.37 1.33
CA SER A 94 7.61 8.21 2.40
C SER A 94 9.07 8.60 2.13
N THR A 95 9.46 9.77 2.65
CA THR A 95 10.86 10.20 2.70
C THR A 95 11.67 9.23 3.57
N LEU A 96 13.01 9.34 3.61
CA LEU A 96 13.82 8.50 4.51
C LEU A 96 13.42 8.65 5.98
N ALA A 97 13.08 9.88 6.41
CA ALA A 97 12.57 10.14 7.75
C ALA A 97 11.20 9.48 7.99
N GLY A 98 10.29 9.53 7.00
CA GLY A 98 9.01 8.84 7.08
C GLY A 98 9.15 7.31 7.07
N LEU A 99 10.09 6.76 6.30
CA LEU A 99 10.40 5.33 6.30
C LEU A 99 10.93 4.88 7.67
N LYS A 100 11.79 5.68 8.31
CA LYS A 100 12.26 5.47 9.68
C LYS A 100 11.11 5.49 10.68
N ALA A 101 10.25 6.50 10.62
CA ALA A 101 9.08 6.59 11.49
C ALA A 101 8.14 5.38 11.31
N HIS A 102 7.87 4.98 10.06
CA HIS A 102 7.02 3.82 9.74
C HIS A 102 7.67 2.50 10.25
N ARG A 103 8.98 2.33 10.09
CA ARG A 103 9.75 1.23 10.68
C ARG A 103 9.54 1.17 12.19
N ASP A 104 9.69 2.30 12.89
CA ASP A 104 9.62 2.37 14.35
C ASP A 104 8.22 2.05 14.87
N VAL A 105 7.19 2.67 14.27
CA VAL A 105 5.78 2.46 14.62
C VAL A 105 5.37 0.99 14.45
N PHE A 106 5.81 0.34 13.38
CA PHE A 106 5.44 -1.05 13.09
C PHE A 106 6.47 -2.08 13.55
N SER A 107 7.55 -1.65 14.21
CA SER A 107 8.71 -2.47 14.58
C SER A 107 9.22 -3.35 13.43
N ALA A 108 9.17 -2.81 12.20
CA ALA A 108 9.38 -3.59 10.99
C ALA A 108 10.88 -3.71 10.65
N ASN A 109 11.37 -4.94 10.52
CA ASN A 109 12.76 -5.21 10.10
C ASN A 109 12.87 -5.76 8.68
N TYR A 110 11.73 -6.14 8.10
CA TYR A 110 11.66 -6.83 6.81
C TYR A 110 10.70 -6.12 5.87
N GLY A 111 10.94 -6.25 4.57
CA GLY A 111 10.06 -5.65 3.57
C GLY A 111 10.70 -5.58 2.20
N VAL A 112 9.99 -4.94 1.28
CA VAL A 112 10.43 -4.71 -0.09
C VAL A 112 10.12 -3.28 -0.51
N ALA A 113 10.91 -2.74 -1.43
CA ALA A 113 10.62 -1.47 -2.08
C ALA A 113 10.65 -1.61 -3.60
N PHE A 114 9.73 -0.90 -4.24
CA PHE A 114 9.61 -0.84 -5.69
C PHE A 114 9.79 0.59 -6.16
N ASP A 115 10.18 0.71 -7.43
CA ASP A 115 10.11 1.97 -8.15
C ASP A 115 8.64 2.38 -8.33
N ARG A 116 8.35 3.66 -8.08
CA ARG A 116 7.00 4.21 -8.19
C ARG A 116 6.42 4.07 -9.60
N ASP A 117 7.20 4.33 -10.65
CA ASP A 117 6.70 4.25 -12.04
C ASP A 117 6.33 2.81 -12.39
N TYR A 118 7.12 1.83 -11.91
CA TYR A 118 6.77 0.41 -12.05
C TYR A 118 5.40 0.10 -11.42
N LEU A 119 5.19 0.47 -10.15
CA LEU A 119 3.90 0.20 -9.49
C LEU A 119 2.75 0.97 -10.14
N PHE A 120 2.99 2.18 -10.64
CA PHE A 120 1.99 2.92 -11.40
C PHE A 120 1.58 2.18 -12.67
N GLY A 121 2.54 1.60 -13.40
CA GLY A 121 2.29 0.72 -14.54
C GLY A 121 1.50 -0.55 -14.18
N GLU A 122 1.61 -1.03 -12.95
CA GLU A 122 0.83 -2.16 -12.42
C GLU A 122 -0.58 -1.77 -11.94
N GLY A 123 -0.95 -0.50 -12.03
CA GLY A 123 -2.25 0.02 -11.61
C GLY A 123 -2.32 0.45 -10.14
N ALA A 124 -1.17 0.76 -9.52
CA ALA A 124 -1.16 1.37 -8.20
C ALA A 124 -1.83 2.74 -8.22
N ASN A 125 -2.68 2.97 -7.24
CA ASN A 125 -3.36 4.26 -7.05
C ASN A 125 -3.18 4.74 -5.60
N PRO A 126 -3.10 6.05 -5.38
CA PRO A 126 -3.11 6.60 -4.03
C PRO A 126 -4.44 6.30 -3.34
N CYS A 127 -4.41 6.11 -2.02
CA CYS A 127 -5.61 5.95 -1.22
C CYS A 127 -6.51 7.20 -1.26
N LEU A 128 -7.82 6.94 -1.31
CA LEU A 128 -8.87 7.94 -1.11
C LEU A 128 -9.09 8.13 0.39
N ASN A 129 -8.34 9.06 0.98
CA ASN A 129 -8.51 9.44 2.38
C ASN A 129 -9.78 10.28 2.55
N ILE A 130 -10.73 9.79 3.34
CA ILE A 130 -12.03 10.45 3.57
C ILE A 130 -12.25 10.55 5.08
N GLN A 131 -12.67 11.72 5.57
CA GLN A 131 -13.05 11.88 6.97
C GLN A 131 -14.24 10.99 7.31
N GLU A 132 -14.21 10.38 8.49
CA GLU A 132 -15.27 9.48 8.93
C GLU A 132 -16.65 10.14 8.97
N SER A 133 -16.70 11.39 9.44
CA SER A 133 -17.91 12.20 9.55
C SER A 133 -18.59 12.37 8.18
N LEU A 134 -17.79 12.73 7.17
CA LEU A 134 -18.24 12.84 5.78
C LEU A 134 -18.71 11.50 5.24
N LEU A 135 -17.91 10.44 5.38
CA LEU A 135 -18.24 9.13 4.84
C LEU A 135 -19.55 8.55 5.43
N LYS A 136 -19.83 8.85 6.71
CA LYS A 136 -21.03 8.42 7.44
C LYS A 136 -22.20 9.39 7.36
N GLU A 137 -22.05 10.53 6.66
CA GLU A 137 -23.09 11.54 6.53
C GLU A 137 -24.37 10.95 5.95
N LYS A 138 -25.51 11.37 6.53
CA LYS A 138 -26.83 10.93 6.10
C LYS A 138 -27.30 11.80 4.94
N ILE A 139 -27.65 11.15 3.83
CA ILE A 139 -28.23 11.81 2.67
C ILE A 139 -29.65 11.31 2.45
N LEU A 140 -30.59 12.24 2.27
CA LEU A 140 -31.97 11.93 1.88
C LEU A 140 -32.08 12.10 0.37
N CYS A 141 -32.15 10.99 -0.36
CA CYS A 141 -32.32 11.05 -1.81
C CYS A 141 -33.75 11.50 -2.16
N PRO A 142 -33.95 12.29 -3.23
CA PRO A 142 -35.28 12.70 -3.67
C PRO A 142 -36.21 11.49 -3.86
N GLY A 143 -37.41 11.56 -3.27
CA GLY A 143 -38.41 10.50 -3.37
C GLY A 143 -38.27 9.36 -2.34
N GLU A 144 -37.30 9.43 -1.43
CA GLU A 144 -37.09 8.40 -0.42
C GLU A 144 -37.63 8.76 0.96
N ARG A 145 -38.07 7.74 1.71
CA ARG A 145 -38.60 7.88 3.08
C ARG A 145 -37.51 7.89 4.15
N TYR A 146 -36.37 7.25 3.89
CA TYR A 146 -35.32 7.03 4.89
C TYR A 146 -33.98 7.54 4.38
N PRO A 147 -33.18 8.19 5.24
CA PRO A 147 -31.85 8.63 4.86
C PRO A 147 -30.92 7.43 4.66
N ARG A 148 -30.05 7.55 3.67
CA ARG A 148 -28.96 6.64 3.35
C ARG A 148 -27.64 7.27 3.79
N ARG A 149 -26.51 6.57 3.66
CA ARG A 149 -25.19 7.13 3.98
C ARG A 149 -24.31 7.21 2.74
N ILE A 150 -23.36 8.16 2.72
CA ILE A 150 -22.46 8.37 1.58
C ILE A 150 -21.72 7.08 1.19
N PHE A 151 -21.20 6.32 2.17
CA PHE A 151 -20.53 5.04 1.88
C PHE A 151 -21.39 4.02 1.14
N ASN A 152 -22.73 4.11 1.21
CA ASN A 152 -23.56 3.17 0.49
C ASN A 152 -23.44 3.36 -1.02
N PHE A 153 -22.95 4.50 -1.49
CA PHE A 153 -22.93 4.88 -2.90
C PHE A 153 -21.53 4.92 -3.51
N ILE A 154 -20.48 4.62 -2.75
CA ILE A 154 -19.14 4.51 -3.32
C ILE A 154 -19.10 3.27 -4.22
N PRO A 155 -18.69 3.41 -5.50
CA PRO A 155 -18.56 2.29 -6.41
C PRO A 155 -17.63 1.20 -5.87
N ALA A 156 -17.99 -0.07 -6.10
CA ALA A 156 -17.23 -1.22 -5.62
C ALA A 156 -15.76 -1.23 -6.05
N GLN A 157 -15.48 -0.66 -7.22
CA GLN A 157 -14.13 -0.55 -7.78
C GLN A 157 -13.23 0.38 -6.95
N LEU A 158 -13.80 1.32 -6.21
CA LEU A 158 -13.07 2.27 -5.37
C LEU A 158 -12.88 1.78 -3.93
N HIS A 159 -13.67 0.80 -3.49
CA HIS A 159 -13.62 0.28 -2.12
C HIS A 159 -12.22 -0.10 -1.64
N PRO A 160 -11.36 -0.79 -2.44
CA PRO A 160 -10.02 -1.13 -1.99
C PRO A 160 -9.17 0.10 -1.69
N PHE A 161 -9.47 1.25 -2.28
CA PHE A 161 -8.69 2.48 -2.16
C PHE A 161 -9.21 3.41 -1.07
N VAL A 162 -10.41 3.19 -0.53
CA VAL A 162 -10.96 4.06 0.51
C VAL A 162 -10.23 3.83 1.82
N ASN A 163 -9.81 4.93 2.45
CA ASN A 163 -9.23 4.93 3.78
C ASN A 163 -9.97 5.96 4.64
N ILE A 164 -10.31 5.59 5.87
CA ILE A 164 -10.91 6.54 6.82
C ILE A 164 -9.78 7.22 7.58
N ILE A 165 -9.84 8.55 7.61
CA ILE A 165 -8.92 9.38 8.36
C ILE A 165 -9.61 10.10 9.51
N HIS A 166 -8.85 10.33 10.58
CA HIS A 166 -9.25 11.18 11.70
C HIS A 166 -8.89 12.64 11.43
N GLU A 167 -9.45 13.56 12.21
CA GLU A 167 -9.22 15.01 12.05
C GLU A 167 -7.75 15.42 12.25
N SER A 168 -6.98 14.61 12.97
CA SER A 168 -5.54 14.78 13.18
C SER A 168 -4.66 14.11 12.13
N PHE A 169 -5.24 13.57 11.05
CA PHE A 169 -4.47 12.92 10.00
C PHE A 169 -3.63 13.94 9.23
N ASP A 170 -2.33 13.68 9.16
CA ASP A 170 -1.38 14.49 8.41
C ASP A 170 -0.90 13.76 7.15
N ALA A 171 -1.33 14.23 5.99
CA ALA A 171 -0.98 13.66 4.68
C ALA A 171 0.38 14.13 4.16
N THR A 172 1.10 14.99 4.88
CA THR A 172 2.36 15.59 4.39
C THR A 172 3.53 14.60 4.47
N HIS A 173 3.53 13.69 5.44
CA HIS A 173 4.69 12.84 5.74
C HIS A 173 4.59 11.40 5.20
N GLU A 174 3.38 10.89 5.00
CA GLU A 174 3.15 9.53 4.51
C GLU A 174 1.94 9.48 3.57
N ARG A 175 2.10 8.81 2.43
CA ARG A 175 0.99 8.55 1.50
C ARG A 175 0.86 7.06 1.27
N GLU A 176 -0.34 6.53 1.48
CA GLU A 176 -0.64 5.12 1.18
C GLU A 176 -1.04 4.96 -0.29
N TRP A 177 -0.48 3.95 -0.93
CA TRP A 177 -0.79 3.50 -2.28
C TRP A 177 -1.31 2.08 -2.24
N ARG A 178 -2.26 1.74 -3.12
CA ARG A 178 -2.86 0.40 -3.17
C ARG A 178 -2.92 -0.16 -4.59
N ILE A 179 -2.85 -1.48 -4.70
CA ILE A 179 -3.18 -2.25 -5.91
C ILE A 179 -4.29 -3.23 -5.54
N ALA A 180 -5.44 -3.16 -6.23
CA ALA A 180 -6.65 -3.94 -5.92
C ALA A 180 -6.62 -5.41 -6.40
N ARG A 181 -5.48 -6.09 -6.22
CA ARG A 181 -5.21 -7.50 -6.60
C ARG A 181 -3.86 -7.94 -6.05
N ASP A 182 -3.58 -9.23 -6.09
CA ASP A 182 -2.23 -9.74 -5.90
C ASP A 182 -1.26 -9.07 -6.89
N LEU A 183 -0.08 -8.69 -6.41
CA LEU A 183 0.99 -8.17 -7.24
C LEU A 183 2.03 -9.28 -7.47
N ARG A 184 2.08 -9.81 -8.69
CA ARG A 184 3.20 -10.64 -9.15
C ARG A 184 4.30 -9.74 -9.70
N PHE A 185 5.55 -10.10 -9.48
CA PHE A 185 6.68 -9.30 -9.94
C PHE A 185 7.89 -10.18 -10.27
N ASN A 186 8.94 -9.58 -10.83
CA ASN A 186 10.25 -10.21 -10.96
C ASN A 186 11.23 -9.52 -10.02
N TYR A 187 12.32 -10.19 -9.62
CA TYR A 187 13.33 -9.56 -8.74
C TYR A 187 13.95 -8.29 -9.34
N LYS A 188 14.02 -8.17 -10.67
CA LYS A 188 14.49 -6.94 -11.34
C LYS A 188 13.59 -5.72 -11.11
N ASN A 189 12.34 -5.93 -10.68
CA ASN A 189 11.39 -4.87 -10.36
C ASN A 189 11.58 -4.33 -8.93
N LEU A 190 12.30 -5.06 -8.07
CA LEU A 190 12.64 -4.63 -6.72
C LEU A 190 13.82 -3.65 -6.75
N MET A 191 13.69 -2.57 -6.00
CA MET A 191 14.80 -1.64 -5.72
C MET A 191 15.55 -2.04 -4.45
N PHE A 192 14.79 -2.37 -3.40
CA PHE A 192 15.37 -2.78 -2.12
C PHE A 192 14.66 -4.02 -1.58
N VAL A 193 15.45 -4.86 -0.89
CA VAL A 193 14.93 -5.83 0.05
C VAL A 193 15.43 -5.45 1.43
N PHE A 194 14.48 -5.14 2.30
CA PHE A 194 14.76 -4.77 3.67
C PHE A 194 14.90 -6.03 4.52
N CYS A 195 16.04 -6.18 5.19
CA CYS A 195 16.29 -7.23 6.16
C CYS A 195 17.48 -6.86 7.06
N PRO A 196 17.59 -7.41 8.28
CA PRO A 196 18.77 -7.21 9.12
C PRO A 196 20.05 -7.67 8.42
N SER A 197 21.15 -6.94 8.63
CA SER A 197 22.42 -7.18 7.94
C SER A 197 23.00 -8.58 8.16
N GLU A 198 22.77 -9.20 9.32
CA GLU A 198 23.14 -10.59 9.61
C GLU A 198 22.40 -11.61 8.74
N GLN A 199 21.27 -11.23 8.14
CA GLN A 199 20.48 -12.07 7.23
C GLN A 199 20.84 -11.86 5.76
N PHE A 200 21.71 -10.92 5.41
CA PHE A 200 22.08 -10.66 4.01
C PHE A 200 22.54 -11.91 3.23
N PRO A 201 23.38 -12.82 3.79
CA PRO A 201 23.79 -14.02 3.08
C PRO A 201 22.62 -14.93 2.65
N ARG A 202 21.49 -14.85 3.37
CA ARG A 202 20.28 -15.63 3.07
C ARG A 202 19.51 -15.05 1.89
N PHE A 203 19.44 -13.72 1.81
CA PHE A 203 18.70 -13.01 0.77
C PHE A 203 19.54 -12.68 -0.48
N SER A 204 20.88 -12.74 -0.40
CA SER A 204 21.80 -12.39 -1.50
C SER A 204 21.55 -13.17 -2.81
N ARG A 205 20.93 -14.35 -2.73
CA ARG A 205 20.53 -15.16 -3.90
C ARG A 205 19.57 -14.44 -4.86
N ILE A 206 18.82 -13.44 -4.40
CA ILE A 206 17.96 -12.64 -5.30
C ILE A 206 18.77 -11.69 -6.17
N GLN A 207 19.97 -11.29 -5.73
CA GLN A 207 20.84 -10.34 -6.43
C GLN A 207 21.48 -10.96 -7.68
N SER A 208 21.62 -12.28 -7.74
CA SER A 208 22.08 -12.96 -8.96
C SER A 208 21.07 -12.90 -10.11
N HIS A 209 19.83 -12.49 -9.84
CA HIS A 209 18.72 -12.46 -10.78
C HIS A 209 18.14 -11.05 -11.00
N GLY A 210 18.76 -10.01 -10.42
CA GLY A 210 18.17 -8.67 -10.43
C GLY A 210 19.06 -7.59 -9.86
N ARG A 211 18.44 -6.41 -9.67
CA ARG A 211 19.07 -5.20 -9.15
C ARG A 211 18.90 -4.94 -7.64
N PRO A 212 18.11 -5.69 -6.84
CA PRO A 212 17.74 -5.19 -5.52
C PRO A 212 18.95 -5.07 -4.60
N VAL A 213 19.01 -3.94 -3.91
CA VAL A 213 19.98 -3.69 -2.86
C VAL A 213 19.43 -4.27 -1.55
N LEU A 214 20.24 -5.07 -0.86
CA LEU A 214 19.91 -5.48 0.50
C LEU A 214 20.18 -4.30 1.43
N PHE A 215 19.17 -3.93 2.23
CA PHE A 215 19.24 -2.74 3.06
C PHE A 215 18.76 -3.06 4.48
N ASP A 216 19.60 -2.76 5.46
CA ASP A 216 19.25 -2.88 6.86
C ASP A 216 18.57 -1.58 7.31
N LEU A 217 17.31 -1.68 7.72
CA LEU A 217 16.53 -0.53 8.17
C LEU A 217 17.14 0.15 9.40
N ALA A 218 17.99 -0.54 10.18
CA ALA A 218 18.75 0.07 11.28
C ALA A 218 19.78 1.11 10.82
N TRP A 219 20.17 1.11 9.53
CA TRP A 219 21.08 2.12 9.00
C TRP A 219 20.45 3.51 8.92
N LEU A 220 19.11 3.61 8.95
CA LEU A 220 18.39 4.89 9.04
C LEU A 220 18.65 5.62 10.37
N ASP A 221 19.24 4.97 11.37
CA ASP A 221 19.64 5.62 12.62
C ASP A 221 20.97 6.37 12.54
N ARG A 222 21.68 6.22 11.40
CA ARG A 222 22.98 6.87 11.14
C ARG A 222 22.86 8.11 10.25
N ILE A 223 21.65 8.38 9.76
CA ILE A 223 21.29 9.52 8.90
C ILE A 223 20.61 10.56 9.78
#